data_AF-A0A1T4LJ96-F1
#
_entry.id   AF-A0A1T4LJ96-F1
#
_cell.length_a   1.000
_cell.length_b   1.000
_cell.length_c   1.000
_cell.angle_alpha   90.00
_cell.angle_beta   90.00
_cell.angle_gamma   90.00
#
_symmetry.space_group_name_H-M   'P 1'
#
loop_
_entity.id
_entity.type
_entity.pdbx_description
1 polymer ?
#
loop_
_entity_poly.entity_id
_entity_poly.type
_entity_poly.pdbx_seq_one_letter_code
_entity_poly.pdbx_strand_id
1 'polypeptide(L)'
;MNSVVIVTAIYLFVYIGVEPVMAKSLGATMTMIAAYLSDILVVASMAVLFLYFSKYGKSDKFLESVENELSDTGYYFTARQEKDIDSYYNAVVENLRLNSFSVDEKVVVDDFEFTARATKGKSVIYILKEDEVDKNDLIAYQESAIYDLTSINLKRKADVVMLYICDRADDGAVSLSKMITPLGRKEQIKIANAVVEVSSSRCYFLGNKATKCQQLIANYAMNVEVPIKDEFKGKEQLPFQAELEEHMKEFNIKDFKAGTFYAH
;
A
#
# COMPACT_ATOMS: atom_id res chain seq x y z
N MET A 1 10.83 -15.82 -20.56
CA MET A 1 11.71 -14.81 -19.93
C MET A 1 11.85 -15.03 -18.43
N ASN A 2 10.77 -15.40 -17.70
CA ASN A 2 10.88 -16.03 -16.37
C ASN A 2 11.86 -17.22 -16.38
N SER A 3 11.85 -18.02 -17.46
CA SER A 3 12.80 -19.11 -17.67
C SER A 3 14.26 -18.66 -17.74
N VAL A 4 14.56 -17.47 -18.30
CA VAL A 4 15.95 -16.96 -18.36
C VAL A 4 16.41 -16.55 -16.98
N VAL A 5 15.60 -15.78 -16.24
CA VAL A 5 15.92 -15.37 -14.86
C VAL A 5 16.07 -16.57 -13.93
N ILE A 6 15.17 -17.56 -14.04
CA ILE A 6 15.22 -18.80 -13.25
C ILE A 6 16.44 -19.64 -13.63
N VAL A 7 16.72 -19.84 -14.91
CA VAL A 7 17.90 -20.59 -15.38
C VAL A 7 19.19 -19.89 -14.95
N THR A 8 19.24 -18.56 -15.01
CA THR A 8 20.39 -17.77 -14.56
C THR A 8 20.58 -17.85 -13.05
N ALA A 9 19.51 -17.77 -12.25
CA ALA A 9 19.59 -17.94 -10.80
C ALA A 9 20.03 -19.36 -10.42
N ILE A 10 19.45 -20.39 -11.05
CA ILE A 10 19.85 -21.79 -10.85
C ILE A 10 21.32 -21.98 -11.23
N TYR A 11 21.76 -21.42 -12.36
CA TYR A 11 23.15 -21.48 -12.80
C TYR A 11 24.10 -20.85 -11.77
N LEU A 12 23.77 -19.68 -11.21
CA LEU A 12 24.54 -19.03 -10.16
C LEU A 12 24.68 -19.92 -8.91
N PHE A 13 23.57 -20.50 -8.44
CA PHE A 13 23.59 -21.38 -7.25
C PHE A 13 24.34 -22.69 -7.49
N VAL A 14 24.17 -23.30 -8.66
CA VAL A 14 24.90 -24.51 -9.06
C VAL A 14 26.39 -24.21 -9.22
N TYR A 15 26.76 -23.07 -9.80
CA TYR A 15 28.15 -22.68 -9.98
C TYR A 15 28.88 -22.50 -8.65
N ILE A 16 28.30 -21.72 -7.72
CA ILE A 16 28.85 -21.52 -6.36
C ILE A 16 29.01 -22.87 -5.63
N GLY A 17 28.07 -23.81 -5.82
CA GLY A 17 28.13 -25.14 -5.21
C GLY A 17 29.14 -26.10 -5.84
N VAL A 18 29.42 -25.96 -7.14
CA VAL A 18 30.29 -26.87 -7.92
C VAL A 18 31.74 -26.37 -8.02
N GLU A 19 31.98 -25.08 -7.78
CA GLU A 19 33.30 -24.45 -7.68
C GLU A 19 34.32 -25.23 -6.82
N PRO A 20 34.01 -25.71 -5.60
CA PRO A 20 34.96 -26.48 -4.79
C PRO A 20 35.29 -27.87 -5.33
N VAL A 21 34.42 -28.45 -6.17
CA VAL A 21 34.62 -29.78 -6.78
C VAL A 21 35.47 -29.68 -8.04
N MET A 22 35.25 -28.65 -8.86
CA MET A 22 36.03 -28.35 -10.06
C MET A 22 37.49 -28.00 -9.74
N ALA A 23 37.73 -27.32 -8.61
CA ALA A 23 39.08 -26.99 -8.13
C ALA A 23 39.91 -28.23 -7.72
N LYS A 24 39.27 -29.35 -7.38
CA LYS A 24 39.93 -30.60 -6.98
C LYS A 24 40.31 -31.50 -8.16
N SER A 25 39.61 -31.40 -9.29
CA SER A 25 39.71 -32.36 -10.40
C SER A 25 40.39 -31.81 -11.65
N LEU A 26 40.35 -30.50 -11.87
CA LEU A 26 40.94 -29.83 -13.03
C LEU A 26 42.15 -29.02 -12.55
N GLY A 27 43.28 -29.14 -13.26
CA GLY A 27 44.51 -28.41 -12.93
C GLY A 27 44.29 -26.89 -12.89
N ALA A 28 45.12 -26.19 -12.11
CA ALA A 28 44.95 -24.78 -11.73
C ALA A 28 44.61 -23.82 -12.89
N THR A 29 45.18 -24.04 -14.08
CA THR A 29 44.93 -23.20 -15.27
C THR A 29 43.50 -23.34 -15.81
N MET A 30 42.93 -24.55 -15.81
CA MET A 30 41.57 -24.80 -16.27
C MET A 30 40.53 -24.29 -15.28
N THR A 31 40.80 -24.40 -13.98
CA THR A 31 39.97 -23.81 -12.92
C THR A 31 39.93 -22.29 -13.04
N MET A 32 41.07 -21.65 -13.34
CA MET A 32 41.15 -20.20 -13.52
C MET A 32 40.36 -19.72 -14.74
N ILE A 33 40.45 -20.41 -15.88
CA ILE A 33 39.67 -20.06 -17.09
C ILE A 33 38.16 -20.23 -16.85
N ALA A 34 37.76 -21.30 -16.17
CA ALA A 34 36.36 -21.54 -15.80
C ALA A 34 35.83 -20.51 -14.80
N ALA A 35 36.68 -20.00 -13.89
CA ALA A 35 36.37 -18.89 -13.00
C ALA A 35 36.08 -17.61 -13.79
N TYR A 36 36.98 -17.20 -14.67
CA TYR A 36 36.79 -15.99 -15.47
C TYR A 36 35.56 -16.05 -16.39
N LEU A 37 35.30 -17.20 -17.03
CA LEU A 37 34.10 -17.37 -17.86
C LEU A 37 32.81 -17.26 -17.03
N SER A 38 32.82 -17.80 -15.81
CA SER A 38 31.68 -17.69 -14.91
C SER A 38 31.48 -16.26 -14.43
N ASP A 39 32.55 -15.58 -14.02
CA ASP A 39 32.48 -14.18 -13.58
C ASP A 39 31.89 -13.28 -14.66
N ILE A 40 32.29 -13.48 -15.93
CA ILE A 40 31.70 -12.76 -17.07
C ILE A 40 30.21 -13.08 -17.22
N LEU A 41 29.80 -14.34 -17.06
CA LEU A 41 28.40 -14.77 -17.08
C LEU A 41 27.59 -14.17 -15.92
N VAL A 42 28.16 -14.10 -14.72
CA VAL A 42 27.54 -13.47 -13.55
C VAL A 42 27.33 -11.98 -13.81
N VAL A 43 28.35 -11.28 -14.31
CA VAL A 43 28.26 -9.84 -14.62
C VAL A 43 27.23 -9.59 -15.72
N ALA A 44 27.22 -10.38 -16.79
CA ALA A 44 26.23 -10.28 -17.86
C ALA A 44 24.80 -10.52 -17.32
N SER A 45 24.64 -11.51 -16.44
CA SER A 45 23.38 -11.83 -15.77
C SER A 45 22.88 -10.69 -14.89
N MET A 46 23.78 -10.09 -14.09
CA MET A 46 23.47 -8.92 -13.28
C MET A 46 23.09 -7.72 -14.15
N ALA A 47 23.76 -7.51 -15.28
CA ALA A 47 23.42 -6.45 -16.22
C ALA A 47 22.01 -6.64 -16.81
N VAL A 48 21.64 -7.87 -17.19
CA VAL A 48 20.29 -8.19 -17.69
C VAL A 48 19.24 -7.95 -16.59
N LEU A 49 19.48 -8.41 -15.37
CA LEU A 49 18.59 -8.16 -14.23
C LEU A 49 18.44 -6.66 -13.94
N PHE A 50 19.55 -5.91 -13.96
CA PHE A 50 19.54 -4.47 -13.78
C PHE A 50 18.73 -3.75 -14.86
N LEU A 51 18.93 -4.11 -16.13
CA LEU A 51 18.14 -3.57 -17.25
C LEU A 51 16.66 -3.91 -17.11
N TYR A 52 16.33 -5.12 -16.64
CA TYR A 52 14.96 -5.53 -16.39
C TYR A 52 14.31 -4.69 -15.27
N PHE A 53 14.90 -4.67 -14.07
CA PHE A 53 14.36 -3.89 -12.95
C PHE A 53 14.30 -2.39 -13.26
N SER A 54 15.28 -1.86 -13.99
CA SER A 54 15.28 -0.47 -14.45
C SER A 54 14.15 -0.18 -15.46
N LYS A 55 13.78 -1.15 -16.30
CA LYS A 55 12.78 -0.97 -17.38
C LYS A 55 11.35 -1.33 -16.95
N TYR A 56 11.17 -2.24 -16.00
CA TYR A 56 9.87 -2.82 -15.64
C TYR A 56 9.47 -2.61 -14.18
N GLY A 57 10.38 -2.14 -13.30
CA GLY A 57 10.07 -2.04 -11.87
C GLY A 57 8.88 -1.15 -11.50
N LYS A 58 8.49 -0.17 -12.34
CA LYS A 58 7.24 0.59 -12.14
C LYS A 58 5.99 -0.24 -12.44
N SER A 59 6.03 -1.03 -13.49
CA SER A 59 4.93 -1.91 -13.90
C SER A 59 4.76 -3.05 -12.90
N ASP A 60 5.86 -3.65 -12.43
CA ASP A 60 5.79 -4.73 -11.44
C ASP A 60 5.15 -4.24 -10.13
N LYS A 61 5.54 -3.05 -9.66
CA LYS A 61 4.94 -2.44 -8.47
C LYS A 61 3.45 -2.12 -8.64
N PHE A 62 3.06 -1.67 -9.82
CA PHE A 62 1.66 -1.42 -10.14
C PHE A 62 0.85 -2.71 -10.08
N LEU A 63 1.34 -3.77 -10.74
CA LEU A 63 0.70 -5.09 -10.71
C LEU A 63 0.63 -5.66 -9.28
N GLU A 64 1.70 -5.53 -8.50
CA GLU A 64 1.72 -5.94 -7.09
C GLU A 64 0.68 -5.15 -6.28
N SER A 65 0.50 -3.84 -6.52
CA SER A 65 -0.54 -3.05 -5.83
C SER A 65 -1.92 -3.60 -6.12
N VAL A 66 -2.23 -3.81 -7.41
CA VAL A 66 -3.52 -4.35 -7.85
C VAL A 66 -3.75 -5.76 -7.32
N GLU A 67 -2.73 -6.62 -7.32
CA GLU A 67 -2.83 -7.96 -6.75
C GLU A 67 -3.14 -7.92 -5.25
N ASN A 68 -2.54 -6.97 -4.52
CA ASN A 68 -2.89 -6.76 -3.12
C ASN A 68 -4.34 -6.29 -2.96
N GLU A 69 -4.85 -5.42 -3.83
CA GLU A 69 -6.24 -4.94 -3.80
C GLU A 69 -7.25 -6.07 -4.09
N LEU A 70 -6.95 -6.92 -5.07
CA LEU A 70 -7.80 -8.06 -5.46
C LEU A 70 -7.78 -9.21 -4.43
N SER A 71 -6.63 -9.43 -3.79
CA SER A 71 -6.47 -10.48 -2.75
C SER A 71 -6.91 -10.03 -1.35
N ASP A 72 -7.23 -8.75 -1.16
CA ASP A 72 -7.76 -8.26 0.11
C ASP A 72 -9.22 -8.68 0.30
N THR A 73 -9.66 -8.77 1.56
CA THR A 73 -11.09 -8.92 1.84
C THR A 73 -11.84 -7.64 1.45
N GLY A 74 -13.10 -7.75 1.03
CA GLY A 74 -13.91 -6.59 0.69
C GLY A 74 -13.95 -5.55 1.81
N TYR A 75 -14.20 -6.00 3.04
CA TYR A 75 -14.29 -5.13 4.22
C TYR A 75 -13.82 -5.83 5.48
N TYR A 76 -13.56 -5.03 6.50
CA TYR A 76 -13.26 -5.49 7.84
C TYR A 76 -14.35 -5.04 8.82
N PHE A 77 -14.53 -5.76 9.92
CA PHE A 77 -15.44 -5.34 10.99
C PHE A 77 -14.69 -4.60 12.07
N THR A 78 -15.25 -3.49 12.53
CA THR A 78 -14.74 -2.79 13.71
C THR A 78 -15.16 -3.48 15.01
N ALA A 79 -14.29 -3.49 16.01
CA ALA A 79 -14.60 -3.93 17.38
C ALA A 79 -15.23 -2.81 18.24
N ARG A 80 -15.39 -1.61 17.68
CA ARG A 80 -15.98 -0.45 18.37
C ARG A 80 -17.46 -0.68 18.66
N GLN A 81 -17.87 -0.18 19.82
CA GLN A 81 -19.23 -0.33 20.33
C GLN A 81 -20.13 0.80 19.85
N GLU A 82 -19.53 1.94 19.52
CA GLU A 82 -20.13 3.15 18.99
C GLU A 82 -20.83 2.86 17.65
N LYS A 83 -22.10 3.29 17.52
CA LYS A 83 -22.96 3.07 16.35
C LYS A 83 -23.51 4.35 15.73
N ASP A 84 -23.07 5.50 16.22
CA ASP A 84 -23.36 6.82 15.63
C ASP A 84 -22.04 7.53 15.31
N ILE A 85 -22.05 8.36 14.27
CA ILE A 85 -20.85 9.04 13.75
C ILE A 85 -20.15 9.85 14.84
N ASP A 86 -20.90 10.62 15.64
CA ASP A 86 -20.34 11.50 16.66
C ASP A 86 -19.68 10.73 17.80
N SER A 87 -20.33 9.71 18.35
CA SER A 87 -19.74 8.86 19.39
C SER A 87 -18.52 8.11 18.86
N TYR A 88 -18.58 7.61 17.63
CA TYR A 88 -17.47 6.92 16.98
C TYR A 88 -16.26 7.85 16.84
N TYR A 89 -16.47 9.05 16.31
CA TYR A 89 -15.43 10.09 16.20
C TYR A 89 -14.83 10.42 17.56
N ASN A 90 -15.67 10.68 18.57
CA ASN A 90 -15.20 11.04 19.91
C ASN A 90 -14.35 9.92 20.53
N ALA A 91 -14.77 8.67 20.39
CA ALA A 91 -14.03 7.52 20.87
C ALA A 91 -12.68 7.35 20.14
N VAL A 92 -12.63 7.57 18.82
CA VAL A 92 -11.39 7.57 18.04
C VAL A 92 -10.42 8.66 18.55
N VAL A 93 -10.91 9.89 18.71
CA VAL A 93 -10.09 11.03 19.19
C VAL A 93 -9.58 10.80 20.60
N GLU A 94 -10.42 10.29 21.52
CA GLU A 94 -10.01 9.96 22.88
C GLU A 94 -8.90 8.90 22.87
N ASN A 95 -9.06 7.85 22.07
CA ASN A 95 -8.07 6.78 21.95
C ASN A 95 -6.74 7.32 21.39
N LEU A 96 -6.79 8.23 20.42
CA LEU A 96 -5.60 8.89 19.87
C LEU A 96 -4.89 9.73 20.94
N ARG A 97 -5.63 10.53 21.71
CA ARG A 97 -5.10 11.35 22.81
C ARG A 97 -4.46 10.49 23.90
N LEU A 98 -5.13 9.41 24.32
CA LEU A 98 -4.60 8.44 25.29
C LEU A 98 -3.29 7.82 24.81
N ASN A 99 -3.13 7.65 23.50
CA ASN A 99 -1.92 7.15 22.87
C ASN A 99 -0.92 8.25 22.47
N SER A 100 -1.00 9.43 23.09
CA SER A 100 -0.06 10.54 22.92
C SER A 100 0.01 11.13 21.50
N PHE A 101 -1.08 11.08 20.74
CA PHE A 101 -1.20 11.91 19.55
C PHE A 101 -1.57 13.34 19.94
N SER A 102 -0.97 14.32 19.26
CA SER A 102 -1.46 15.71 19.28
C SER A 102 -2.64 15.79 18.32
N VAL A 103 -3.82 16.16 18.81
CA VAL A 103 -5.05 16.24 18.02
C VAL A 103 -5.49 17.70 17.91
N ASP A 104 -5.42 18.22 16.69
CA ASP A 104 -5.96 19.53 16.32
C ASP A 104 -7.37 19.32 15.74
N GLU A 105 -8.38 20.03 16.22
CA GLU A 105 -9.75 19.95 15.71
C GLU A 105 -10.05 21.12 14.77
N LYS A 106 -10.96 20.92 13.81
CA LYS A 106 -11.38 21.92 12.80
C LYS A 106 -10.19 22.51 12.03
N VAL A 107 -9.44 21.63 11.38
CA VAL A 107 -8.23 22.01 10.64
C VAL A 107 -8.62 22.38 9.22
N VAL A 108 -8.49 23.65 8.88
CA VAL A 108 -8.76 24.14 7.51
C VAL A 108 -7.48 24.10 6.69
N VAL A 109 -7.52 23.40 5.56
CA VAL A 109 -6.44 23.34 4.57
C VAL A 109 -7.03 23.46 3.17
N ASP A 110 -6.50 24.39 2.38
CA ASP A 110 -6.89 24.56 0.97
C ASP A 110 -8.42 24.67 0.78
N ASP A 111 -9.07 25.48 1.63
CA ASP A 111 -10.52 25.66 1.70
C ASP A 111 -11.36 24.43 2.11
N PHE A 112 -10.73 23.31 2.46
CA PHE A 112 -11.38 22.12 3.05
C PHE A 112 -11.19 22.08 4.58
N GLU A 113 -12.25 21.76 5.33
CA GLU A 113 -12.21 21.62 6.78
C GLU A 113 -12.17 20.14 7.19
N PHE A 114 -11.04 19.71 7.75
CA PHE A 114 -10.96 18.41 8.41
C PHE A 114 -11.55 18.51 9.82
N THR A 115 -12.37 17.53 10.20
CA THR A 115 -12.92 17.44 11.55
C THR A 115 -11.81 17.42 12.60
N ALA A 116 -10.77 16.62 12.35
CA ALA A 116 -9.56 16.63 13.16
C ALA A 116 -8.32 16.17 12.38
N ARG A 117 -7.15 16.56 12.89
CA ARG A 117 -5.85 16.05 12.46
C ARG A 117 -5.08 15.58 13.69
N ALA A 118 -4.70 14.31 13.71
CA ALA A 118 -3.90 13.71 14.76
C ALA A 118 -2.46 13.47 14.28
N THR A 119 -1.46 13.90 15.05
CA THR A 119 -0.05 13.76 14.70
C THR A 119 0.75 13.09 15.82
N LYS A 120 1.61 12.13 15.44
CA LYS A 120 2.58 11.50 16.34
C LYS A 120 3.84 11.11 15.58
N GLY A 121 4.89 11.91 15.73
CA GLY A 121 6.17 11.67 15.07
C GLY A 121 6.05 11.71 13.54
N LYS A 122 6.08 10.53 12.90
CA LYS A 122 5.96 10.36 11.44
C LYS A 122 4.57 9.91 10.99
N SER A 123 3.65 9.72 11.94
CA SER A 123 2.30 9.27 11.68
C SER A 123 1.35 10.47 11.72
N VAL A 124 0.54 10.61 10.69
CA VAL A 124 -0.49 11.66 10.58
C VAL A 124 -1.82 10.99 10.24
N ILE A 125 -2.89 11.37 10.92
CA ILE A 125 -4.24 10.87 10.65
C ILE A 125 -5.13 12.09 10.45
N TYR A 126 -5.66 12.26 9.25
CA TYR A 126 -6.73 13.22 8.97
C TYR A 126 -8.06 12.50 9.19
N ILE A 127 -8.97 13.12 9.93
CA ILE A 127 -10.26 12.54 10.29
C ILE A 127 -11.35 13.44 9.73
N LEU A 128 -12.29 12.80 9.03
CA LEU A 128 -13.48 13.40 8.47
C LEU A 128 -14.69 12.64 8.97
N LYS A 129 -15.70 13.39 9.40
CA LYS A 129 -17.00 12.84 9.74
C LYS A 129 -18.05 13.49 8.84
N GLU A 130 -18.73 12.68 8.05
CA GLU A 130 -19.77 13.12 7.10
C GLU A 130 -20.81 12.01 7.02
N ASP A 131 -22.09 12.35 6.80
CA ASP A 131 -23.16 11.35 6.76
C ASP A 131 -22.98 10.40 5.56
N GLU A 132 -22.63 10.97 4.42
CA GLU A 132 -22.39 10.26 3.16
C GLU A 132 -21.03 10.67 2.60
N VAL A 133 -20.29 9.70 2.08
CA VAL A 133 -18.97 9.92 1.50
C VAL A 133 -18.92 9.29 0.12
N ASP A 134 -18.53 10.10 -0.88
CA ASP A 134 -18.42 9.68 -2.27
C ASP A 134 -16.96 9.64 -2.78
N LYS A 135 -16.78 9.16 -4.03
CA LYS A 135 -15.46 9.12 -4.69
C LYS A 135 -14.79 10.49 -4.76
N ASN A 136 -15.54 11.55 -5.02
CA ASN A 136 -15.00 12.90 -5.20
C ASN A 136 -14.54 13.49 -3.86
N ASP A 137 -15.27 13.22 -2.77
CA ASP A 137 -14.88 13.62 -1.43
C ASP A 137 -13.50 13.03 -1.08
N LEU A 138 -13.31 11.73 -1.32
CA LEU A 138 -12.03 11.07 -1.07
C LEU A 138 -10.88 11.71 -1.84
N ILE A 139 -11.10 12.04 -3.12
CA ILE A 139 -10.08 12.67 -3.96
C ILE A 139 -9.78 14.09 -3.46
N ALA A 140 -10.80 14.90 -3.24
CA ALA A 140 -10.66 16.31 -2.86
C ALA A 140 -9.96 16.47 -1.50
N TYR A 141 -10.39 15.71 -0.49
CA TYR A 141 -9.76 15.76 0.83
C TYR A 141 -8.36 15.14 0.83
N GLN A 142 -8.11 14.12 0.01
CA GLN A 142 -6.75 13.60 -0.15
C GLN A 142 -5.84 14.66 -0.80
N GLU A 143 -6.30 15.37 -1.83
CA GLU A 143 -5.53 16.46 -2.46
C GLU A 143 -5.25 17.60 -1.48
N SER A 144 -6.24 18.02 -0.69
CA SER A 144 -6.05 19.00 0.38
C SER A 144 -5.03 18.53 1.43
N ALA A 145 -5.09 17.26 1.85
CA ALA A 145 -4.08 16.70 2.75
C ALA A 145 -2.68 16.68 2.11
N ILE A 146 -2.56 16.42 0.80
CA ILE A 146 -1.28 16.52 0.08
C ILE A 146 -0.74 17.95 0.11
N TYR A 147 -1.61 18.95 -0.05
CA TYR A 147 -1.24 20.35 0.09
C TYR A 147 -0.73 20.65 1.51
N ASP A 148 -1.42 20.18 2.57
CA ASP A 148 -0.95 20.34 3.95
C ASP A 148 0.44 19.71 4.14
N LEU A 149 0.61 18.45 3.73
CA LEU A 149 1.85 17.68 3.92
C LEU A 149 3.04 18.31 3.17
N THR A 150 2.80 18.86 1.99
CA THR A 150 3.83 19.57 1.21
C THR A 150 4.17 20.92 1.83
N SER A 151 3.18 21.65 2.36
CA SER A 151 3.39 22.92 3.07
C SER A 151 4.16 22.75 4.39
N ILE A 152 3.91 21.65 5.12
CA ILE A 152 4.58 21.29 6.37
C ILE A 152 6.04 20.85 6.13
N ASN A 153 6.46 20.71 4.86
CA ASN A 153 7.82 20.38 4.46
C ASN A 153 8.31 19.08 5.14
N LEU A 154 7.47 18.03 5.09
CA LEU A 154 7.83 16.69 5.52
C LEU A 154 8.96 16.14 4.64
N LYS A 155 10.20 16.52 4.94
CA LYS A 155 11.42 16.07 4.24
C LYS A 155 11.77 14.60 4.48
N ARG A 156 10.95 13.87 5.24
CA ARG A 156 11.25 12.54 5.79
C ARG A 156 10.06 11.60 5.60
N LYS A 157 10.36 10.29 5.68
CA LYS A 157 9.35 9.23 5.57
C LYS A 157 8.17 9.46 6.52
N ALA A 158 6.94 9.43 6.02
CA ALA A 158 5.71 9.61 6.79
C ALA A 158 4.64 8.58 6.40
N ASP A 159 3.85 8.16 7.37
CA ASP A 159 2.73 7.24 7.22
C ASP A 159 1.45 8.03 7.53
N VAL A 160 0.65 8.28 6.50
CA VAL A 160 -0.54 9.12 6.57
C VAL A 160 -1.78 8.24 6.39
N VAL A 161 -2.82 8.52 7.17
CA VAL A 161 -4.12 7.88 7.07
C VAL A 161 -5.18 8.95 6.87
N MET A 162 -6.01 8.78 5.83
CA MET A 162 -7.26 9.52 5.66
C MET A 162 -8.37 8.64 6.24
N LEU A 163 -8.94 9.04 7.37
CA LEU A 163 -10.01 8.32 8.05
C LEU A 163 -11.34 9.04 7.83
N TYR A 164 -12.21 8.43 7.05
CA TYR A 164 -13.59 8.86 6.84
C TYR A 164 -14.51 8.05 7.75
N ILE A 165 -15.35 8.73 8.53
CA ILE A 165 -16.35 8.13 9.42
C ILE A 165 -17.71 8.58 8.91
N CYS A 166 -18.52 7.64 8.43
CA CYS A 166 -19.79 7.94 7.78
C CYS A 166 -20.87 6.91 8.05
N ASP A 167 -22.11 7.25 7.71
CA ASP A 167 -23.24 6.32 7.77
C ASP A 167 -23.36 5.50 6.48
N ARG A 168 -22.96 6.07 5.35
CA ARG A 168 -22.97 5.41 4.04
C ARG A 168 -21.77 5.84 3.18
N ALA A 169 -21.09 4.86 2.59
CA ALA A 169 -20.10 5.09 1.55
C ALA A 169 -20.64 4.61 0.19
N ASP A 170 -20.36 5.35 -0.88
CA ASP A 170 -20.63 4.86 -2.23
C ASP A 170 -19.57 3.84 -2.70
N ASP A 171 -19.86 3.10 -3.77
CA ASP A 171 -18.95 2.07 -4.29
C ASP A 171 -17.60 2.66 -4.76
N GLY A 172 -17.60 3.93 -5.19
CA GLY A 172 -16.41 4.64 -5.60
C GLY A 172 -15.49 5.00 -4.44
N ALA A 173 -16.04 5.44 -3.31
CA ALA A 173 -15.31 5.69 -2.08
C ALA A 173 -14.74 4.39 -1.52
N VAL A 174 -15.54 3.31 -1.56
CA VAL A 174 -15.13 1.98 -1.12
C VAL A 174 -13.98 1.44 -1.98
N SER A 175 -14.01 1.61 -3.31
CA SER A 175 -12.89 1.20 -4.17
C SER A 175 -11.61 2.02 -3.89
N LEU A 176 -11.73 3.35 -3.76
CA LEU A 176 -10.60 4.22 -3.42
C LEU A 176 -10.01 3.94 -2.02
N SER A 177 -10.80 3.40 -1.09
CA SER A 177 -10.33 3.02 0.24
C SER A 177 -9.25 1.92 0.20
N LYS A 178 -9.24 1.08 -0.84
CA LYS A 178 -8.24 0.01 -1.00
C LYS A 178 -6.92 0.48 -1.60
N MET A 179 -6.80 1.75 -1.97
CA MET A 179 -5.57 2.28 -2.52
C MET A 179 -4.65 2.88 -1.46
N ILE A 180 -3.35 2.75 -1.72
CA ILE A 180 -2.31 3.48 -1.02
C ILE A 180 -1.64 4.41 -2.03
N THR A 181 -1.72 5.72 -1.79
CA THR A 181 -1.10 6.73 -2.64
C THR A 181 0.33 7.02 -2.15
N PRO A 182 1.37 6.66 -2.91
CA PRO A 182 2.73 7.04 -2.58
C PRO A 182 3.07 8.46 -3.06
N LEU A 183 3.80 9.21 -2.23
CA LEU A 183 4.28 10.55 -2.54
C LEU A 183 5.78 10.73 -2.26
N GLY A 184 6.40 11.60 -3.04
CA GLY A 184 7.82 11.92 -2.95
C GLY A 184 8.74 10.86 -3.56
N ARG A 185 10.06 11.12 -3.50
CA ARG A 185 11.07 10.20 -4.08
C ARG A 185 11.09 8.90 -3.30
N LYS A 186 11.06 7.75 -3.99
CA LYS A 186 11.08 6.41 -3.37
C LYS A 186 9.93 6.17 -2.37
N GLU A 187 8.74 6.73 -2.61
CA GLU A 187 7.55 6.52 -1.76
C GLU A 187 7.80 6.90 -0.30
N GLN A 188 8.41 8.08 -0.10
CA GLN A 188 8.72 8.60 1.23
C GLN A 188 7.45 8.76 2.07
N ILE A 189 6.38 9.26 1.47
CA ILE A 189 5.10 9.43 2.14
C ILE A 189 4.14 8.40 1.57
N LYS A 190 3.41 7.72 2.44
CA LYS A 190 2.35 6.77 2.06
C LYS A 190 1.05 7.27 2.66
N ILE A 191 0.07 7.54 1.80
CA ILE A 191 -1.28 7.91 2.22
C ILE A 191 -2.16 6.70 2.01
N ALA A 192 -2.76 6.18 3.08
CA ALA A 192 -3.76 5.12 3.01
C ALA A 192 -5.13 5.70 3.35
N ASN A 193 -6.15 5.25 2.63
CA ASN A 193 -7.53 5.62 2.90
C ASN A 193 -8.19 4.56 3.78
N ALA A 194 -9.07 5.00 4.67
CA ALA A 194 -9.91 4.14 5.48
C ALA A 194 -11.29 4.77 5.58
N VAL A 195 -12.30 4.04 5.15
CA VAL A 195 -13.70 4.46 5.23
C VAL A 195 -14.41 3.57 6.24
N VAL A 196 -14.92 4.15 7.31
CA VAL A 196 -15.70 3.46 8.33
C VAL A 196 -17.16 3.79 8.10
N GLU A 197 -17.93 2.77 7.76
CA GLU A 197 -19.38 2.83 7.70
C GLU A 197 -19.97 2.36 9.04
N VAL A 198 -20.41 3.31 9.85
CA VAL A 198 -20.83 3.07 11.23
C VAL A 198 -22.12 2.23 11.27
N SER A 199 -23.03 2.49 10.34
CA SER A 199 -24.33 1.80 10.22
C SER A 199 -24.20 0.28 10.05
N SER A 200 -23.21 -0.17 9.28
CA SER A 200 -22.91 -1.59 9.04
C SER A 200 -21.74 -2.12 9.87
N SER A 201 -21.07 -1.25 10.64
CA SER A 201 -19.85 -1.56 11.38
C SER A 201 -18.72 -2.09 10.49
N ARG A 202 -18.69 -1.64 9.24
CA ARG A 202 -17.69 -2.02 8.25
C ARG A 202 -16.59 -0.96 8.17
N CYS A 203 -15.37 -1.41 7.98
CA CYS A 203 -14.21 -0.57 7.69
C CYS A 203 -13.58 -1.06 6.39
N TYR A 204 -13.57 -0.20 5.39
CA TYR A 204 -12.99 -0.43 4.08
C TYR A 204 -11.61 0.24 4.05
N PHE A 205 -10.57 -0.57 3.89
CA PHE A 205 -9.18 -0.14 3.70
C PHE A 205 -8.34 -1.31 3.19
N LEU A 206 -7.12 -1.05 2.67
CA LEU A 206 -6.18 -2.10 2.28
C LEU A 206 -5.55 -2.78 3.51
N GLY A 207 -6.11 -3.91 3.92
CA GLY A 207 -5.79 -4.54 5.20
C GLY A 207 -4.90 -5.78 5.13
N ASN A 208 -4.71 -6.40 3.97
CA ASN A 208 -3.86 -7.58 3.80
C ASN A 208 -2.35 -7.25 3.79
N LYS A 209 -1.98 -5.97 3.65
CA LYS A 209 -0.58 -5.52 3.60
C LYS A 209 -0.09 -5.06 4.97
N ALA A 210 0.92 -5.75 5.51
CA ALA A 210 1.57 -5.39 6.76
C ALA A 210 2.31 -4.05 6.64
N THR A 211 1.63 -2.96 7.00
CA THR A 211 2.15 -1.59 6.91
C THR A 211 1.88 -0.81 8.19
N LYS A 212 2.60 0.30 8.38
CA LYS A 212 2.33 1.19 9.51
C LYS A 212 0.92 1.81 9.39
N CYS A 213 0.48 2.16 8.18
CA CYS A 213 -0.89 2.63 7.95
C CYS A 213 -1.93 1.58 8.33
N GLN A 214 -1.75 0.31 7.95
CA GLN A 214 -2.61 -0.79 8.38
C GLN A 214 -2.70 -0.87 9.91
N GLN A 215 -1.56 -0.76 10.61
CA GLN A 215 -1.55 -0.75 12.07
C GLN A 215 -2.30 0.46 12.66
N LEU A 216 -2.15 1.65 12.08
CA LEU A 216 -2.86 2.84 12.55
C LEU A 216 -4.38 2.69 12.37
N ILE A 217 -4.81 2.18 11.21
CA ILE A 217 -6.24 1.95 10.92
C ILE A 217 -6.82 0.87 11.84
N ALA A 218 -6.16 -0.28 11.95
CA ALA A 218 -6.58 -1.36 12.85
C ALA A 218 -6.72 -0.86 14.31
N ASN A 219 -5.69 -0.22 14.84
CA ASN A 219 -5.68 0.20 16.24
C ASN A 219 -6.68 1.33 16.53
N TYR A 220 -6.77 2.34 15.64
CA TYR A 220 -7.49 3.58 15.94
C TYR A 220 -8.83 3.68 15.24
N ALA A 221 -8.96 3.29 13.97
CA ALA A 221 -10.27 3.25 13.34
C ALA A 221 -11.07 2.06 13.89
N MET A 222 -10.52 0.84 13.81
CA MET A 222 -11.29 -0.36 14.12
C MET A 222 -11.29 -0.78 15.60
N ASN A 223 -10.34 -0.30 16.41
CA ASN A 223 -10.06 -0.77 17.77
C ASN A 223 -9.69 -2.28 17.84
N VAL A 224 -8.85 -2.74 16.91
CA VAL A 224 -8.35 -4.12 16.84
C VAL A 224 -6.82 -4.15 16.83
N GLU A 225 -6.25 -5.23 17.33
CA GLU A 225 -4.80 -5.45 17.27
C GLU A 225 -4.37 -6.06 15.93
N VAL A 226 -3.13 -5.77 15.53
CA VAL A 226 -2.47 -6.44 14.38
C VAL A 226 -1.61 -7.58 14.91
N PRO A 227 -1.66 -8.80 14.32
CA PRO A 227 -2.40 -9.17 13.10
C PRO A 227 -3.92 -9.24 13.30
N ILE A 228 -4.66 -8.75 12.30
CA ILE A 228 -6.13 -8.71 12.32
C ILE A 228 -6.66 -10.14 12.29
N LYS A 229 -7.43 -10.51 13.33
CA LYS A 229 -8.06 -11.83 13.47
C LYS A 229 -9.14 -12.05 12.41
N ASP A 230 -9.39 -13.30 12.06
CA ASP A 230 -10.34 -13.67 11.01
C ASP A 230 -11.79 -13.31 11.33
N GLU A 231 -12.14 -13.18 12.62
CA GLU A 231 -13.47 -12.70 13.05
C GLU A 231 -13.77 -11.27 12.59
N PHE A 232 -12.74 -10.46 12.35
CA PHE A 232 -12.86 -9.09 11.86
C PHE A 232 -12.73 -8.98 10.34
N LYS A 233 -12.62 -10.08 9.61
CA LYS A 233 -12.52 -10.07 8.14
C LYS A 233 -13.86 -10.43 7.53
N GLY A 234 -14.34 -9.57 6.63
CA GLY A 234 -15.42 -9.93 5.72
C GLY A 234 -15.03 -11.15 4.90
N LYS A 235 -16.03 -11.93 4.48
CA LYS A 235 -15.81 -13.09 3.60
C LYS A 235 -16.15 -12.81 2.14
N GLU A 236 -16.73 -11.65 1.88
CA GLU A 236 -17.24 -11.26 0.58
C GLU A 236 -16.20 -10.44 -0.17
N GLN A 237 -16.07 -10.71 -1.47
CA GLN A 237 -15.45 -9.79 -2.40
C GLN A 237 -16.49 -8.74 -2.82
N LEU A 238 -16.02 -7.51 -3.02
CA LEU A 238 -16.86 -6.40 -3.43
C LEU A 238 -16.97 -6.31 -4.95
N PRO A 239 -18.08 -5.75 -5.50
CA PRO A 239 -18.28 -5.66 -6.95
C PRO A 239 -17.12 -5.01 -7.70
N PHE A 240 -16.54 -3.93 -7.16
CA PHE A 240 -15.41 -3.24 -7.79
C PHE A 240 -14.17 -4.15 -7.93
N GLN A 241 -14.00 -5.17 -7.07
CA GLN A 241 -12.86 -6.09 -7.18
C GLN A 241 -13.02 -6.99 -8.41
N ALA A 242 -14.25 -7.42 -8.73
CA ALA A 242 -14.53 -8.18 -9.94
C ALA A 242 -14.37 -7.31 -11.20
N GLU A 243 -14.84 -6.06 -11.16
CA GLU A 243 -14.65 -5.08 -12.24
C GLU A 243 -13.16 -4.78 -12.47
N LEU A 244 -12.40 -4.60 -11.39
CA LEU A 244 -10.94 -4.40 -11.46
C LEU A 244 -10.25 -5.63 -12.04
N GLU A 245 -10.64 -6.85 -11.64
CA GLU A 245 -10.06 -8.08 -12.21
C GLU A 245 -10.33 -8.19 -13.72
N GLU A 246 -11.54 -7.81 -14.17
CA GLU A 246 -11.89 -7.79 -15.59
C GLU A 246 -11.10 -6.74 -16.36
N HIS A 247 -11.05 -5.49 -15.86
CA HIS A 247 -10.28 -4.40 -16.44
C HIS A 247 -8.79 -4.72 -16.56
N MET A 248 -8.24 -5.44 -15.58
CA MET A 248 -6.84 -5.86 -15.58
C MET A 248 -6.51 -6.92 -16.63
N LYS A 249 -7.50 -7.59 -17.23
CA LYS A 249 -7.26 -8.47 -18.40
C LYS A 249 -6.84 -7.67 -19.65
N GLU A 250 -7.21 -6.39 -19.71
CA GLU A 250 -6.82 -5.48 -20.79
C GLU A 250 -5.42 -4.88 -20.59
N PHE A 251 -4.80 -5.13 -19.42
CA PHE A 251 -3.49 -4.57 -19.08
C PHE A 251 -2.45 -4.93 -20.14
N ASN A 252 -1.79 -3.88 -20.65
CA ASN A 252 -0.57 -4.06 -21.43
C ASN A 252 0.48 -3.00 -21.05
N ILE A 253 1.74 -3.42 -21.10
CA ILE A 253 2.87 -2.60 -20.65
C ILE A 253 3.05 -1.34 -21.51
N LYS A 254 2.62 -1.37 -22.78
CA LYS A 254 2.77 -0.24 -23.70
C LYS A 254 1.86 0.91 -23.29
N ASP A 255 0.59 0.62 -23.04
CA ASP A 255 -0.44 1.59 -22.71
C ASP A 255 -0.25 2.12 -21.28
N PHE A 256 0.16 1.25 -20.35
CA PHE A 256 0.58 1.68 -19.01
C PHE A 256 1.75 2.68 -19.06
N LYS A 257 2.78 2.41 -19.90
CA LYS A 257 3.91 3.34 -20.08
C LYS A 257 3.54 4.62 -20.81
N ALA A 258 2.51 4.58 -21.66
CA ALA A 258 1.96 5.74 -22.33
C ALA A 258 1.05 6.59 -21.42
N GLY A 259 0.68 6.09 -20.23
CA GLY A 259 -0.26 6.76 -19.34
C GLY A 259 -1.70 6.73 -19.88
N THR A 260 -2.04 5.70 -20.67
CA THR A 260 -3.40 5.52 -21.20
C THR A 260 -4.14 4.37 -20.50
N PHE A 261 -3.47 3.67 -19.59
CA PHE A 261 -4.05 2.63 -18.75
C PHE A 261 -3.89 2.98 -17.27
N TYR A 262 -4.98 2.93 -16.52
CA TYR A 262 -5.06 3.16 -15.07
C TYR A 262 -5.98 2.11 -14.45
N ALA A 263 -5.78 1.80 -13.17
CA ALA A 263 -6.62 0.84 -12.45
C ALA A 263 -7.98 1.42 -12.03
N HIS A 264 -8.06 2.75 -11.78
CA HIS A 264 -9.21 3.43 -11.17
C HIS A 264 -9.46 4.83 -11.74
#